data_AF-A0A8S3SMP9-F1
#
_entry.id   AF-A0A8S3SMP9-F1
#
_cell.length_a   1.000
_cell.length_b   1.000
_cell.length_c   1.000
_cell.angle_alpha   90.00
_cell.angle_beta   90.00
_cell.angle_gamma   90.00
#
_symmetry.space_group_name_H-M   'P 1'
#
loop_
_entity.id
_entity.type
_entity.pdbx_description
1 polymer ?
#
loop_
_entity_poly.entity_id
_entity_poly.type
_entity_poly.pdbx_seq_one_letter_code
_entity_poly.pdbx_strand_id
1 'polypeptide(L)'
;MSVFPSGSMAEGTKIDRPNEFDFMLCIDKLNDITDIVMADNSMKNGFASLKFKDIPDVDEYLSFTDADGYFLPVLFLRLFSDYLKRALNELHLWKEGNLYFNVKNEFTIRHDKPVITFGVYWFGSVYKQMEISIDLVPAVYKRGWWPTNIDVDKLSLVSPDIKAAGCFLIMQTKVLKMPVDISHCISQTCNTEDNDEELAKKRMLRISAAPAEICLMKSLPNKFR
;
A
#
# COMPACT_ATOMS: atom_id res chain seq x y z
N MET A 1 -9.60 -4.77 7.59
CA MET A 1 -8.24 -4.61 7.05
C MET A 1 -7.74 -6.01 6.81
N SER A 2 -7.27 -6.27 5.61
CA SER A 2 -6.76 -7.59 5.22
C SER A 2 -5.29 -7.48 4.84
N VAL A 3 -4.54 -8.59 4.97
CA VAL A 3 -3.12 -8.66 4.66
C VAL A 3 -2.95 -9.58 3.46
N PHE A 4 -2.18 -9.14 2.48
CA PHE A 4 -1.90 -9.91 1.28
C PHE A 4 -0.38 -10.02 1.07
N PRO A 5 0.20 -11.23 1.14
CA PRO A 5 1.62 -11.44 0.87
C PRO A 5 1.96 -11.06 -0.58
N SER A 6 3.06 -10.34 -0.76
CA SER A 6 3.58 -9.93 -2.06
C SER A 6 5.08 -10.17 -2.18
N GLY A 7 5.64 -9.79 -3.34
CA GLY A 7 7.06 -9.90 -3.61
C GLY A 7 7.55 -11.34 -3.77
N SER A 8 8.87 -11.49 -3.81
CA SER A 8 9.53 -12.74 -4.20
C SER A 8 9.19 -13.94 -3.32
N MET A 9 8.95 -13.72 -2.02
CA MET A 9 8.50 -14.79 -1.11
C MET A 9 7.09 -15.29 -1.48
N ALA A 10 6.17 -14.40 -1.83
CA ALA A 10 4.79 -14.76 -2.18
C ALA A 10 4.69 -15.37 -3.59
N GLU A 11 5.58 -14.95 -4.49
CA GLU A 11 5.73 -15.49 -5.85
C GLU A 11 6.42 -16.87 -5.87
N GLY A 12 7.20 -17.18 -4.82
CA GLY A 12 8.00 -18.39 -4.72
C GLY A 12 9.33 -18.30 -5.46
N THR A 13 9.79 -17.10 -5.80
CA THR A 13 11.01 -16.82 -6.58
C THR A 13 12.22 -16.44 -5.72
N LYS A 14 12.05 -16.32 -4.39
CA LYS A 14 13.15 -16.05 -3.47
C LYS A 14 14.11 -17.25 -3.44
N ILE A 15 15.37 -17.00 -3.81
CA ILE A 15 16.43 -18.02 -3.90
C ILE A 15 17.38 -18.06 -2.70
N ASP A 16 17.30 -17.07 -1.81
CA ASP A 16 18.19 -16.93 -0.64
C ASP A 16 17.40 -17.11 0.67
N ARG A 17 18.02 -16.77 1.81
CA ARG A 17 17.43 -16.83 3.14
C ARG A 17 16.07 -16.11 3.20
N PRO A 18 15.14 -16.58 4.04
CA PRO A 18 13.84 -15.94 4.26
C PRO A 18 13.99 -14.73 5.19
N ASN A 19 14.77 -13.74 4.75
CA ASN A 19 15.13 -12.55 5.51
C ASN A 19 14.37 -11.29 5.06
N GLU A 20 13.35 -11.45 4.22
CA GLU A 20 12.63 -10.35 3.58
C GLU A 20 11.21 -10.79 3.25
N PHE A 21 10.22 -10.00 3.64
CA PHE A 21 8.82 -10.26 3.36
C PHE A 21 8.08 -8.96 3.02
N ASP A 22 7.41 -8.96 1.87
CA ASP A 22 6.56 -7.85 1.44
C ASP A 22 5.10 -8.18 1.69
N PHE A 23 4.35 -7.22 2.24
CA PHE A 23 2.90 -7.35 2.43
C PHE A 23 2.17 -6.11 1.95
N MET A 24 1.07 -6.35 1.24
CA MET A 24 0.07 -5.33 0.93
C MET A 24 -0.95 -5.31 2.06
N LEU A 25 -1.11 -4.14 2.68
CA LEU A 25 -2.07 -3.93 3.75
C LEU A 25 -3.33 -3.28 3.18
N CYS A 26 -4.37 -4.08 3.02
CA CYS A 26 -5.59 -3.70 2.33
C CYS A 26 -6.55 -2.98 3.29
N ILE A 27 -6.79 -1.70 3.03
CA ILE A 27 -7.74 -0.87 3.78
C ILE A 27 -9.15 -1.15 3.25
N ASP A 28 -9.72 -2.31 3.62
CA ASP A 28 -10.99 -2.81 3.08
C ASP A 28 -12.13 -1.79 3.18
N LYS A 29 -12.20 -1.03 4.29
CA LYS A 29 -13.26 -0.01 4.48
C LYS A 29 -13.22 1.08 3.40
N LEU A 30 -12.03 1.46 2.91
CA LEU A 30 -11.93 2.42 1.79
C LEU A 30 -12.49 1.81 0.49
N ASN A 31 -12.31 0.51 0.25
CA ASN A 31 -12.90 -0.16 -0.92
C ASN A 31 -14.43 -0.10 -0.90
N ASP A 32 -15.04 -0.16 0.28
CA ASP A 32 -16.49 -0.18 0.43
C ASP A 32 -17.12 1.21 0.26
N ILE A 33 -16.43 2.26 0.73
CA ILE A 33 -16.98 3.63 0.77
C ILE A 33 -16.50 4.54 -0.37
N THR A 34 -15.64 4.05 -1.26
CA THR A 34 -15.12 4.83 -2.39
C THR A 34 -15.33 4.14 -3.74
N ASP A 35 -15.36 4.95 -4.79
CA ASP A 35 -15.27 4.52 -6.18
C ASP A 35 -13.92 4.92 -6.78
N ILE A 36 -13.46 4.11 -7.72
CA ILE A 36 -12.21 4.35 -8.44
C ILE A 36 -12.49 5.26 -9.63
N VAL A 37 -11.79 6.39 -9.67
CA VAL A 37 -11.88 7.39 -10.74
C VAL A 37 -10.59 7.42 -11.53
N MET A 38 -10.71 7.30 -12.86
CA MET A 38 -9.60 7.30 -13.80
C MET A 38 -9.73 8.50 -14.75
N ALA A 39 -9.09 9.62 -14.41
CA ALA A 39 -8.95 10.74 -15.33
C ALA A 39 -7.85 10.45 -16.38
N ASP A 40 -7.94 11.07 -17.56
CA ASP A 40 -7.00 10.83 -18.69
C ASP A 40 -5.53 10.95 -18.32
N ASN A 41 -5.17 11.94 -17.50
CA ASN A 41 -3.80 12.14 -17.03
C ASN A 41 -3.37 11.07 -16.02
N SER A 42 -4.28 10.58 -15.19
CA SER A 42 -4.00 9.48 -14.23
C SER A 42 -3.80 8.16 -14.98
N MET A 43 -4.67 7.86 -15.95
CA MET A 43 -4.61 6.65 -16.80
C MET A 43 -3.25 6.50 -17.50
N LYS A 44 -2.80 7.54 -18.20
CA LYS A 44 -1.53 7.50 -18.96
C LYS A 44 -0.30 7.29 -18.10
N ASN A 45 -0.41 7.55 -16.79
CA ASN A 45 0.70 7.50 -15.85
C ASN A 45 0.66 6.27 -14.93
N GLY A 46 -0.33 5.39 -15.05
CA GLY A 46 -0.47 4.24 -14.14
C GLY A 46 -0.98 4.61 -12.74
N PHE A 47 -1.83 5.64 -12.66
CA PHE A 47 -2.45 6.08 -11.42
C PHE A 47 -3.98 6.10 -11.53
N ALA A 48 -4.64 6.02 -10.38
CA ALA A 48 -6.07 6.21 -10.20
C ALA A 48 -6.32 7.17 -9.02
N SER A 49 -7.56 7.60 -8.84
CA SER A 49 -7.99 8.31 -7.64
C SER A 49 -9.17 7.60 -7.00
N LEU A 50 -9.38 7.84 -5.71
CA LEU A 50 -10.56 7.36 -4.99
C LEU A 50 -11.47 8.55 -4.70
N LYS A 51 -12.76 8.40 -5.00
CA LYS A 51 -13.79 9.38 -4.66
C LYS A 51 -14.78 8.74 -3.69
N PHE A 52 -15.10 9.42 -2.61
CA PHE A 52 -16.09 8.93 -1.67
C PHE A 52 -17.48 8.89 -2.33
N LYS A 53 -18.24 7.83 -2.05
CA LYS A 53 -19.61 7.64 -2.56
C LYS A 53 -20.59 8.63 -1.94
N ASP A 54 -20.42 8.87 -0.65
CA ASP A 54 -21.18 9.81 0.16
C ASP A 54 -20.23 10.77 0.89
N ILE A 55 -20.75 11.84 1.47
CA ILE A 55 -19.95 12.73 2.32
C ILE A 55 -19.45 11.90 3.52
N PRO A 56 -18.13 11.79 3.73
CA PRO A 56 -17.59 10.98 4.81
C PRO A 56 -17.88 11.59 6.18
N ASP A 57 -17.99 10.72 7.18
CA ASP A 57 -18.16 11.11 8.57
C ASP A 57 -16.98 11.98 9.06
N VAL A 58 -17.31 13.01 9.85
CA VAL A 58 -16.37 14.00 10.39
C VAL A 58 -15.27 13.34 11.23
N ASP A 59 -15.64 12.35 12.04
CA ASP A 59 -14.77 11.67 12.99
C ASP A 59 -14.00 10.51 12.36
N GLU A 60 -14.32 10.15 11.11
CA GLU A 60 -13.65 9.04 10.41
C GLU A 60 -12.75 9.51 9.26
N TYR A 61 -13.33 9.93 8.13
CA TYR A 61 -12.62 10.09 6.86
C TYR A 61 -12.64 11.51 6.30
N LEU A 62 -13.41 12.42 6.89
CA LEU A 62 -13.51 13.79 6.40
C LEU A 62 -12.15 14.51 6.38
N SER A 63 -11.29 14.24 7.36
CA SER A 63 -9.92 14.80 7.41
C SER A 63 -8.98 14.31 6.30
N PHE A 64 -9.37 13.26 5.56
CA PHE A 64 -8.64 12.71 4.41
C PHE A 64 -9.35 12.96 3.09
N THR A 65 -10.26 13.95 3.06
CA THR A 65 -11.09 14.25 1.90
C THR A 65 -10.86 15.70 1.46
N ASP A 66 -10.77 15.94 0.17
CA ASP A 66 -10.74 17.31 -0.37
C ASP A 66 -12.14 17.85 -0.66
N ALA A 67 -12.21 19.12 -1.08
CA ALA A 67 -13.46 19.81 -1.37
C ALA A 67 -14.30 19.15 -2.47
N ASP A 68 -13.68 18.37 -3.36
CA ASP A 68 -14.34 17.67 -4.47
C ASP A 68 -14.78 16.24 -4.08
N GLY A 69 -14.54 15.83 -2.83
CA GLY A 69 -14.87 14.50 -2.31
C GLY A 69 -13.84 13.43 -2.65
N TYR A 70 -12.62 13.78 -3.06
CA TYR A 70 -11.55 12.82 -3.31
C TYR A 70 -10.74 12.51 -2.06
N PHE A 71 -10.31 11.26 -1.96
CA PHE A 71 -9.42 10.80 -0.91
C PHE A 71 -7.99 11.34 -1.10
N LEU A 72 -7.38 11.75 0.01
CA LEU A 72 -6.02 12.27 0.12
C LEU A 72 -5.11 11.24 0.80
N PRO A 73 -4.37 10.41 0.02
CA PRO A 73 -3.62 9.28 0.55
C PRO A 73 -2.49 9.69 1.49
N VAL A 74 -1.87 10.84 1.24
CA VAL A 74 -0.74 11.35 2.03
C VAL A 74 -1.15 11.64 3.48
N LEU A 75 -2.32 12.22 3.68
CA LEU A 75 -2.83 12.55 5.02
C LEU A 75 -3.16 11.29 5.81
N PHE A 76 -3.79 10.32 5.14
CA PHE A 76 -4.08 9.02 5.72
C PHE A 76 -2.81 8.26 6.09
N LEU A 77 -1.84 8.18 5.17
CA LEU A 77 -0.56 7.50 5.40
C LEU A 77 0.20 8.04 6.61
N ARG A 78 0.14 9.36 6.85
CA ARG A 78 0.76 9.98 8.01
C ARG A 78 0.17 9.43 9.31
N LEU A 79 -1.16 9.53 9.46
CA LEU A 79 -1.84 9.02 10.64
C LEU A 79 -1.64 7.51 10.79
N PHE A 80 -1.76 6.78 9.68
CA PHE A 80 -1.58 5.34 9.64
C PHE A 80 -0.20 4.91 10.13
N SER A 81 0.85 5.62 9.69
CA SER A 81 2.23 5.35 10.10
C SER A 81 2.44 5.55 11.60
N ASP A 82 1.82 6.56 12.20
CA ASP A 82 1.92 6.81 13.64
C ASP A 82 1.24 5.72 14.47
N TYR A 83 0.07 5.24 14.03
CA TYR A 83 -0.60 4.09 14.67
C TYR A 83 0.21 2.81 14.53
N LEU A 84 0.80 2.56 13.35
CA LEU A 84 1.63 1.38 13.15
C LEU A 84 2.89 1.42 14.01
N LYS A 85 3.58 2.57 14.10
CA LYS A 85 4.70 2.75 15.02
C LYS A 85 4.30 2.47 16.47
N ARG A 86 3.13 2.95 16.90
CA ARG A 86 2.62 2.68 18.24
C ARG A 86 2.39 1.19 18.45
N ALA A 87 1.72 0.51 17.52
CA ALA A 87 1.44 -0.92 17.58
C ALA A 87 2.72 -1.77 17.63
N LEU A 88 3.72 -1.45 16.81
CA LEU A 88 5.01 -2.17 16.81
C LEU A 88 5.80 -1.98 18.10
N ASN A 89 5.57 -0.89 18.85
CA ASN A 89 6.18 -0.66 20.15
C ASN A 89 5.42 -1.33 21.32
N GLU A 90 4.30 -2.00 21.07
CA GLU A 90 3.56 -2.68 22.11
C GLU A 90 4.29 -3.93 22.58
N LEU A 91 4.76 -3.92 23.84
CA LEU A 91 5.57 -4.98 24.41
C LEU A 91 4.95 -6.38 24.29
N HIS A 92 3.62 -6.48 24.33
CA HIS A 92 2.94 -7.77 24.29
C HIS A 92 2.95 -8.41 22.90
N LEU A 93 3.10 -7.63 21.82
CA LEU A 93 3.15 -8.13 20.45
C LEU A 93 4.33 -9.11 20.23
N TRP A 94 5.42 -8.89 20.96
CA TRP A 94 6.68 -9.64 20.81
C TRP A 94 6.97 -10.62 21.95
N LYS A 95 6.03 -10.79 22.89
CA LYS A 95 6.22 -11.72 24.02
C LYS A 95 6.10 -13.18 23.62
N GLU A 96 5.35 -13.46 22.56
CA GLU A 96 5.03 -14.80 22.12
C GLU A 96 5.75 -15.12 20.81
N GLY A 97 6.38 -16.30 20.74
CA GLY A 97 7.10 -16.78 19.57
C GLY A 97 8.58 -16.46 19.56
N ASN A 98 9.19 -16.62 18.39
CA ASN A 98 10.63 -16.50 18.17
C ASN A 98 11.02 -15.17 17.52
N LEU A 99 10.09 -14.21 17.43
CA LEU A 99 10.32 -12.90 16.83
C LEU A 99 10.39 -11.84 17.92
N TYR A 100 11.35 -10.92 17.79
CA TYR A 100 11.37 -9.71 18.60
C TYR A 100 11.71 -8.50 17.75
N PHE A 101 11.11 -7.37 18.11
CA PHE A 101 11.43 -6.07 17.52
C PHE A 101 12.47 -5.35 18.37
N ASN A 102 13.56 -4.92 17.75
CA ASN A 102 14.53 -4.07 18.41
C ASN A 102 14.10 -2.62 18.25
N VAL A 103 13.71 -1.96 19.33
CA VAL A 103 13.26 -0.56 19.34
C VAL A 103 14.34 0.41 18.81
N LYS A 104 15.62 0.00 18.81
CA LYS A 104 16.72 0.77 18.21
C LYS A 104 16.77 0.69 16.68
N ASN A 105 16.08 -0.27 16.06
CA ASN A 105 16.01 -0.35 14.61
C ASN A 105 15.07 0.76 14.11
N GLU A 106 15.62 1.65 13.29
CA GLU A 106 14.85 2.78 12.76
C GLU A 106 13.71 2.28 11.89
N PHE A 107 12.52 2.80 12.17
CA PHE A 107 11.36 2.69 11.30
C PHE A 107 11.57 3.65 10.13
N THR A 108 11.80 3.11 8.93
CA THR A 108 12.01 3.95 7.75
C THR A 108 10.71 4.11 6.99
N ILE A 109 10.15 5.32 7.02
CA ILE A 109 9.17 5.74 6.02
C ILE A 109 9.98 6.34 4.89
N ARG A 110 10.09 5.62 3.79
CA ARG A 110 10.71 6.19 2.60
C ARG A 110 9.79 7.26 2.05
N HIS A 111 10.10 8.54 2.22
CA HIS A 111 9.20 9.63 1.78
C HIS A 111 8.90 9.63 0.27
N ASP A 112 9.67 8.87 -0.52
CA ASP A 112 9.49 8.63 -1.96
C ASP A 112 8.65 7.37 -2.29
N LYS A 113 8.38 6.49 -1.31
CA LYS A 113 7.66 5.22 -1.49
C LYS A 113 6.71 4.99 -0.32
N PRO A 114 5.43 4.65 -0.53
CA PRO A 114 4.48 4.36 0.55
C PRO A 114 4.72 2.96 1.14
N VAL A 115 5.98 2.65 1.40
CA VAL A 115 6.46 1.41 1.96
C VAL A 115 6.93 1.76 3.37
N ILE A 116 6.38 1.03 4.31
CA ILE A 116 6.76 1.09 5.70
C ILE A 116 7.65 -0.10 5.96
N THR A 117 8.95 0.14 6.11
CA THR A 117 9.95 -0.90 6.29
C THR A 117 10.40 -0.95 7.76
N PHE A 118 10.39 -2.13 8.34
CA PHE A 118 10.96 -2.38 9.67
C PHE A 118 11.60 -3.76 9.77
N GLY A 119 12.64 -3.87 10.59
CA GLY A 119 13.35 -5.11 10.85
C GLY A 119 12.86 -5.79 12.14
N VAL A 120 12.63 -7.09 12.07
CA VAL A 120 12.41 -7.96 13.24
C VAL A 120 13.50 -9.03 13.28
N TYR A 121 13.84 -9.53 14.47
CA TYR A 121 14.84 -10.57 14.61
C TYR A 121 14.19 -11.90 14.95
N TRP A 122 14.64 -12.93 14.25
CA TRP A 122 14.25 -14.31 14.51
C TRP A 122 15.28 -15.04 15.38
N PHE A 123 14.79 -15.68 16.43
CA PHE A 123 15.57 -16.55 17.32
C PHE A 123 15.14 -18.00 17.16
N GLY A 124 15.80 -18.73 16.25
CA GLY A 124 15.55 -20.15 16.05
C GLY A 124 16.82 -21.00 16.05
N SER A 125 16.62 -22.31 15.99
CA SER A 125 17.70 -23.31 15.98
C SER A 125 18.50 -23.33 14.67
N VAL A 126 17.83 -23.08 13.54
CA VAL A 126 18.45 -23.06 12.20
C VAL A 126 19.08 -21.70 11.91
N TYR A 127 18.30 -20.63 12.04
CA TYR A 127 18.75 -19.26 11.83
C TYR A 127 18.83 -18.55 13.18
N LYS A 128 20.05 -18.31 13.66
CA LYS A 128 20.29 -17.63 14.94
C LYS A 128 20.38 -16.13 14.72
N GLN A 129 19.51 -15.37 15.39
CA GLN A 129 19.47 -13.89 15.35
C GLN A 129 19.40 -13.34 13.91
N MET A 130 18.60 -13.98 13.06
CA MET A 130 18.43 -13.52 11.69
C MET A 130 17.56 -12.27 11.68
N GLU A 131 18.08 -11.18 11.12
CA GLU A 131 17.28 -10.01 10.81
C GLU A 131 16.37 -10.31 9.61
N ILE A 132 15.09 -10.00 9.77
CA ILE A 132 14.05 -10.11 8.77
C ILE A 132 13.53 -8.71 8.49
N SER A 133 13.69 -8.25 7.25
CA SER A 133 13.08 -7.03 6.75
C SER A 133 11.62 -7.29 6.40
N ILE A 134 10.72 -6.43 6.88
CA ILE A 134 9.29 -6.48 6.55
C ILE A 134 8.91 -5.16 5.90
N ASP A 135 8.40 -5.25 4.66
CA ASP A 135 7.86 -4.12 3.90
C ASP A 135 6.34 -4.17 3.94
N LEU A 136 5.71 -3.15 4.51
CA LEU A 136 4.24 -2.98 4.52
C LEU A 136 3.82 -1.87 3.58
N VAL A 137 2.94 -2.19 2.65
CA VAL A 137 2.45 -1.24 1.63
C VAL A 137 0.94 -1.07 1.77
N PRO A 138 0.46 0.08 2.29
CA PRO A 138 -0.96 0.36 2.37
C PRO A 138 -1.59 0.50 0.98
N ALA A 139 -2.68 -0.22 0.76
CA ALA A 139 -3.37 -0.27 -0.52
C ALA A 139 -4.89 -0.38 -0.35
N VAL A 140 -5.61 -0.04 -1.41
CA VAL A 140 -7.03 -0.40 -1.58
C VAL A 140 -7.10 -1.50 -2.63
N TYR A 141 -7.81 -2.57 -2.32
CA TYR A 141 -7.91 -3.74 -3.18
C TYR A 141 -9.33 -4.03 -3.61
N LYS A 142 -9.63 -3.68 -4.87
CA LYS A 142 -10.90 -4.03 -5.51
C LYS A 142 -10.67 -5.24 -6.40
N ARG A 143 -10.95 -6.45 -5.88
CA ARG A 143 -10.77 -7.70 -6.63
C ARG A 143 -11.48 -7.65 -7.98
N GLY A 144 -10.79 -8.12 -9.01
CA GLY A 144 -11.29 -8.14 -10.38
C GLY A 144 -11.38 -6.76 -11.05
N TRP A 145 -10.98 -5.68 -10.37
CA TRP A 145 -10.87 -4.37 -11.00
C TRP A 145 -9.59 -4.26 -11.80
N TRP A 146 -9.72 -3.68 -12.99
CA TRP A 146 -8.64 -3.37 -13.91
C TRP A 146 -8.78 -1.94 -14.42
N PRO A 147 -7.66 -1.28 -14.79
CA PRO A 147 -7.71 0.05 -15.40
C PRO A 147 -8.52 0.03 -16.70
N THR A 148 -9.38 1.02 -16.90
CA THR A 148 -10.29 1.10 -18.06
C THR A 148 -9.59 1.20 -19.40
N ASN A 149 -8.32 1.61 -19.40
CA ASN A 149 -7.47 1.66 -20.59
C ASN A 149 -6.80 0.32 -20.94
N ILE A 150 -7.07 -0.76 -20.19
CA ILE A 150 -6.54 -2.09 -20.43
C ILE A 150 -7.67 -3.04 -20.82
N ASP A 151 -7.56 -3.61 -22.02
CA ASP A 151 -8.42 -4.71 -22.47
C ASP A 151 -7.82 -6.04 -22.01
N VAL A 152 -8.20 -6.45 -20.80
CA VAL A 152 -7.65 -7.63 -20.11
C VAL A 152 -7.91 -8.92 -20.88
N ASP A 153 -9.04 -8.99 -21.60
CA ASP A 153 -9.43 -10.17 -22.37
C ASP A 153 -8.56 -10.38 -23.61
N LYS A 154 -7.81 -9.35 -24.04
CA LYS A 154 -6.83 -9.43 -25.13
C LYS A 154 -5.41 -9.73 -24.65
N LEU A 155 -5.15 -9.75 -23.35
CA LEU A 155 -3.82 -10.04 -22.83
C LEU A 155 -3.54 -11.55 -22.95
N SER A 156 -2.41 -11.88 -23.57
CA SER A 156 -1.90 -13.26 -23.61
C SER A 156 -1.68 -13.78 -22.19
N LEU A 157 -1.98 -15.06 -21.96
CA LEU A 157 -1.76 -15.76 -20.68
C LEU A 157 -2.66 -15.32 -19.51
N VAL A 158 -3.67 -14.48 -19.74
CA VAL A 158 -4.65 -14.15 -18.69
C VAL A 158 -5.64 -15.29 -18.50
N SER A 159 -5.46 -16.03 -17.42
CA SER A 159 -6.44 -17.00 -16.93
C SER A 159 -7.59 -16.29 -16.20
N PRO A 160 -8.73 -16.97 -15.98
CA PRO A 160 -9.82 -16.44 -15.16
C PRO A 160 -9.36 -16.02 -13.76
N ASP A 161 -8.42 -16.75 -13.16
CA ASP A 161 -7.88 -16.43 -11.83
C ASP A 161 -7.03 -15.15 -11.85
N ILE A 162 -6.22 -14.95 -12.89
CA ILE A 162 -5.44 -13.72 -13.08
C ILE A 162 -6.39 -12.53 -13.26
N LYS A 163 -7.43 -12.68 -14.09
CA LYS A 163 -8.45 -11.66 -14.30
C LYS A 163 -9.19 -11.33 -12.99
N ALA A 164 -9.55 -12.35 -12.21
CA ALA A 164 -10.22 -12.19 -10.93
C ALA A 164 -9.33 -11.55 -9.84
N ALA A 165 -8.01 -11.70 -9.94
CA ALA A 165 -7.08 -11.03 -9.03
C ALA A 165 -7.15 -9.50 -9.22
N GLY A 166 -7.00 -9.00 -10.44
CA GLY A 166 -7.06 -7.56 -10.70
C GLY A 166 -5.86 -6.79 -10.15
N CYS A 167 -6.06 -5.52 -9.83
CA CYS A 167 -5.00 -4.61 -9.40
C CYS A 167 -5.21 -4.03 -7.98
N PHE A 168 -4.11 -3.66 -7.33
CA PHE A 168 -4.11 -2.78 -6.17
C PHE A 168 -4.06 -1.31 -6.56
N LEU A 169 -4.61 -0.47 -5.69
CA LEU A 169 -4.32 0.96 -5.63
C LEU A 169 -3.44 1.25 -4.42
N ILE A 170 -2.15 1.40 -4.67
CA ILE A 170 -1.12 1.69 -3.66
C ILE A 170 -1.14 3.18 -3.35
N MET A 171 -1.00 3.56 -2.08
CA MET A 171 -0.99 4.95 -1.62
C MET A 171 0.28 5.74 -2.01
N GLN A 172 0.85 5.50 -3.20
CA GLN A 172 1.98 6.24 -3.74
C GLN A 172 1.46 7.43 -4.53
N THR A 173 1.65 8.65 -4.03
CA THR A 173 1.31 9.86 -4.76
C THR A 173 2.49 10.37 -5.58
N LYS A 174 2.24 11.24 -6.56
CA LYS A 174 3.30 11.87 -7.37
C LYS A 174 3.97 13.07 -6.68
N VAL A 175 3.56 13.41 -5.47
CA VAL A 175 4.08 14.60 -4.76
C VAL A 175 5.48 14.29 -4.25
N LEU A 176 6.49 14.86 -4.91
CA LEU A 176 7.89 14.80 -4.49
C LEU A 176 8.07 15.68 -3.24
N LYS A 177 8.35 15.02 -2.11
CA LYS A 177 8.66 15.55 -0.77
C LYS A 177 7.42 15.84 0.08
N MET A 178 7.18 14.97 1.06
CA MET A 178 6.45 15.35 2.27
C MET A 178 7.31 16.39 3.02
N PRO A 179 6.78 17.57 3.39
CA PRO A 179 7.51 18.51 4.23
C PRO A 179 7.96 17.82 5.53
N VAL A 180 9.22 18.04 5.89
CA VAL A 180 9.95 17.34 6.96
C VAL A 180 9.41 17.67 8.36
N ASP A 181 8.59 18.72 8.50
CA ASP A 181 8.04 19.14 9.78
C ASP A 181 6.60 19.64 9.62
N ILE A 182 5.62 18.76 9.87
CA ILE A 182 4.19 19.13 9.90
C ILE A 182 3.49 18.44 11.07
N SER A 183 4.21 18.25 12.18
CA SER A 183 3.69 17.68 13.42
C SER A 183 2.42 18.37 13.91
N HIS A 184 2.05 19.55 13.38
CA HIS A 184 0.98 20.37 13.95
C HIS A 184 -0.22 20.79 13.08
N CYS A 185 -0.35 20.49 11.78
CA CYS A 185 -1.53 20.96 11.04
C CYS A 185 -1.96 20.05 9.88
N ILE A 186 -2.95 19.18 10.13
CA ILE A 186 -3.79 18.60 9.05
C ILE A 186 -4.55 19.73 8.32
N SER A 187 -4.82 20.83 9.03
CA SER A 187 -5.53 22.02 8.51
C SER A 187 -4.72 22.87 7.52
N GLN A 188 -3.39 22.76 7.46
CA GLN A 188 -2.58 23.58 6.54
C GLN A 188 -2.52 23.02 5.12
N THR A 189 -2.63 21.69 4.95
CA THR A 189 -2.63 21.04 3.64
C THR A 189 -3.94 21.18 2.86
N CYS A 190 -5.03 21.56 3.53
CA CYS A 190 -6.36 21.75 2.93
C CYS A 190 -6.59 23.20 2.47
N ASN A 191 -5.70 24.13 2.82
CA ASN A 191 -5.89 25.58 2.62
C ASN A 191 -4.80 26.23 1.76
N THR A 192 -3.91 25.46 1.13
CA THR A 192 -2.98 26.00 0.14
C THR A 192 -3.73 26.27 -1.16
N GLU A 193 -3.54 27.46 -1.76
CA GLU A 193 -3.95 27.81 -3.12
C GLU A 193 -3.15 26.98 -4.14
N ASP A 194 -3.24 25.65 -4.05
CA ASP A 194 -2.65 24.76 -5.02
C ASP A 194 -3.44 24.91 -6.32
N ASN A 195 -2.73 25.01 -7.44
CA ASN A 195 -3.39 24.91 -8.74
C ASN A 195 -3.98 23.50 -8.93
N ASP A 196 -4.95 23.38 -9.84
CA ASP A 196 -5.67 22.12 -10.10
C ASP A 196 -4.74 20.93 -10.41
N GLU A 197 -3.57 21.20 -10.99
CA GLU A 197 -2.60 20.17 -11.36
C GLU A 197 -1.88 19.57 -10.14
N GLU A 198 -1.48 20.40 -9.17
CA GLU A 198 -0.87 19.95 -7.91
C GLU A 198 -1.89 19.23 -7.02
N LEU A 199 -3.13 19.72 -6.97
CA LEU A 199 -4.20 19.04 -6.26
C LEU A 199 -4.50 17.66 -6.88
N ALA A 200 -4.51 17.56 -8.21
CA ALA A 200 -4.65 16.28 -8.91
C ALA A 200 -3.54 15.28 -8.52
N LYS A 201 -2.28 15.73 -8.40
CA LYS A 201 -1.15 14.87 -7.97
C LYS A 201 -1.32 14.35 -6.54
N LYS A 202 -1.94 15.14 -5.64
CA LYS A 202 -2.24 14.74 -4.26
C LYS A 202 -3.31 13.64 -4.15
N ARG A 203 -4.21 13.53 -5.14
CA ARG A 203 -5.27 12.51 -5.22
C ARG A 203 -4.82 11.17 -5.79
N MET A 204 -3.61 11.08 -6.35
CA MET A 204 -3.18 9.93 -7.13
C MET A 204 -2.73 8.75 -6.26
N LEU A 205 -3.25 7.57 -6.54
CA LEU A 205 -2.78 6.27 -6.05
C LEU A 205 -2.19 5.50 -7.21
N ARG A 206 -1.03 4.87 -7.00
CA ARG A 206 -0.37 4.07 -8.05
C ARG A 206 -1.09 2.75 -8.23
N ILE A 207 -1.32 2.37 -9.47
CA ILE A 207 -1.88 1.07 -9.83
C ILE A 207 -0.75 0.04 -9.79
N SER A 208 -1.00 -1.09 -9.13
CA SER A 208 -0.07 -2.23 -9.09
C SER A 208 -0.76 -3.52 -9.51
N ALA A 209 -0.13 -4.23 -10.45
CA ALA A 209 -0.59 -5.52 -10.94
C ALA A 209 -0.10 -6.70 -10.08
N ALA A 210 0.51 -6.45 -8.91
CA ALA A 210 1.04 -7.48 -8.02
C ALA A 210 0.09 -8.67 -7.75
N PRO A 211 -1.24 -8.50 -7.53
CA PRO A 211 -2.14 -9.65 -7.37
C PRO A 211 -2.16 -10.55 -8.61
N ALA A 212 -2.28 -9.95 -9.80
CA ALA A 212 -2.30 -10.64 -11.07
C ALA A 212 -0.94 -11.29 -11.39
N GLU A 213 0.18 -10.60 -11.09
CA GLU A 213 1.55 -11.13 -11.24
C GLU A 213 1.77 -12.37 -10.37
N ILE A 214 1.36 -12.32 -9.10
CA ILE A 214 1.48 -13.46 -8.19
C ILE A 214 0.61 -14.64 -8.64
N CYS A 215 -0.62 -14.36 -9.11
CA CYS A 215 -1.48 -15.39 -9.70
C CYS A 215 -0.85 -16.02 -10.95
N LEU A 216 -0.23 -15.21 -11.81
CA LEU A 216 0.51 -15.69 -12.97
C LEU A 216 1.69 -16.58 -12.54
N MET A 217 2.53 -16.14 -11.61
CA MET A 217 3.67 -16.92 -11.14
C MET A 217 3.24 -18.27 -10.53
N LYS A 218 2.15 -18.29 -9.76
CA LYS A 218 1.60 -19.52 -9.18
C LYS A 218 1.02 -20.47 -10.23
N SER A 219 0.58 -19.97 -11.38
CA SER A 219 0.12 -20.79 -12.49
C SER A 219 1.26 -21.49 -13.25
N LEU A 220 2.50 -21.00 -13.12
CA LEU A 220 3.65 -21.60 -13.78
C LEU A 220 4.09 -22.90 -13.07
N PRO A 221 4.63 -23.90 -13.81
CA PRO A 221 5.21 -25.08 -13.21
C PRO A 221 6.32 -24.77 -12.20
N ASN A 222 6.46 -25.59 -11.14
CA ASN A 222 7.44 -25.37 -10.07
C ASN A 222 8.89 -25.20 -10.55
N LYS A 223 9.27 -25.74 -11.72
CA LYS A 223 10.62 -25.55 -12.28
C LYS A 223 10.93 -24.11 -12.72
N PHE A 224 9.91 -23.26 -12.80
CA PHE A 224 10.00 -21.84 -13.17
C PHE A 224 9.79 -20.89 -11.98
N ARG A 225 9.55 -21.44 -10.78
CA ARG A 225 9.45 -20.71 -9.52
C ARG A 225 10.71 -21.02 -8.72
#